data_AF-A0A3B0PRC5-F1
#
_entry.id   AF-A0A3B0PRC5-F1
#
_cell.length_a   1.000
_cell.length_b   1.000
_cell.length_c   1.000
_cell.angle_alpha   90.00
_cell.angle_beta   90.00
_cell.angle_gamma   90.00
#
_symmetry.space_group_name_H-M   'P 1'
#
loop_
_entity.id
_entity.type
_entity.pdbx_description
1 polymer ?
#
loop_
_entity_poly.entity_id
_entity_poly.type
_entity_poly.pdbx_seq_one_letter_code
_entity_poly.pdbx_strand_id
1 'polypeptide(L)'
;MIKESSTGSVVLQANDTLNFAFPGVNPGQYEQGKHAFMIFGLPAAGAAMIMAAPKDQRKYASSIIISAAFTSFLTGITEPIEFTFLFLAPYLFW
;
A
#
# COMPACT_ATOMS: atom_id res chain seq x y z
N MET A 1 -18.04 -25.69 0.26
CA MET A 1 -16.84 -25.06 -0.32
C MET A 1 -17.04 -23.55 -0.21
N ILE A 2 -16.61 -22.97 0.92
CA ILE A 2 -16.83 -21.56 1.30
C ILE A 2 -15.50 -20.83 1.17
N LYS A 3 -15.45 -19.77 0.36
CA LYS A 3 -14.72 -18.49 0.53
C LYS A 3 -14.40 -17.89 -0.84
N GLU A 4 -15.18 -16.88 -1.25
CA GLU A 4 -14.72 -15.72 -2.05
C GLU A 4 -15.86 -14.79 -2.54
N SER A 5 -17.13 -15.19 -2.41
CA SER A 5 -18.27 -14.42 -2.99
C SER A 5 -18.89 -13.36 -2.06
N SER A 6 -18.58 -13.39 -0.74
CA SER A 6 -19.27 -12.58 0.26
C SER A 6 -18.72 -11.16 0.44
N THR A 7 -17.46 -10.88 0.07
CA THR A 7 -16.86 -9.55 0.34
C THR A 7 -17.22 -8.52 -0.73
N GLY A 8 -17.28 -8.91 -2.02
CA GLY A 8 -17.68 -8.01 -3.11
C GLY A 8 -19.15 -7.62 -3.07
N SER A 9 -20.03 -8.55 -2.69
CA SER A 9 -21.47 -8.30 -2.50
C SER A 9 -21.76 -7.43 -1.27
N VAL A 10 -21.00 -7.58 -0.18
CA VAL A 10 -21.11 -6.75 1.02
C VAL A 10 -20.59 -5.33 0.80
N VAL A 11 -19.52 -5.13 0.03
CA VAL A 11 -19.02 -3.78 -0.31
C VAL A 11 -19.98 -3.05 -1.25
N LEU A 12 -20.57 -3.74 -2.21
CA LEU A 12 -21.62 -3.17 -3.07
C LEU A 12 -22.89 -2.85 -2.27
N GLN A 13 -23.31 -3.73 -1.36
CA GLN A 13 -24.46 -3.50 -0.50
C GLN A 13 -24.22 -2.40 0.55
N ALA A 14 -22.98 -2.26 1.06
CA ALA A 14 -22.56 -1.15 1.90
C ALA A 14 -22.55 0.17 1.13
N ASN A 15 -22.12 0.17 -0.14
CA ASN A 15 -22.15 1.35 -1.00
C ASN A 15 -23.60 1.77 -1.32
N ASP A 16 -24.49 0.82 -1.58
CA ASP A 16 -25.92 1.09 -1.85
C ASP A 16 -26.66 1.59 -0.60
N THR A 17 -26.37 1.03 0.58
CA THR A 17 -26.95 1.47 1.87
C THR A 17 -26.41 2.81 2.33
N LEU A 18 -25.13 3.11 2.09
CA LEU A 18 -24.54 4.42 2.37
C LEU A 18 -25.02 5.50 1.40
N ASN A 19 -25.23 5.18 0.12
CA ASN A 19 -25.86 6.11 -0.83
C ASN A 19 -27.34 6.38 -0.51
N PHE A 20 -28.03 5.44 0.15
CA PHE A 20 -29.38 5.67 0.67
C PHE A 20 -29.41 6.59 1.91
N ALA A 21 -28.44 6.46 2.82
CA ALA A 21 -28.33 7.30 4.01
C ALA A 21 -27.71 8.70 3.73
N PHE A 22 -26.79 8.78 2.76
CA PHE A 22 -26.09 9.98 2.33
C PHE A 22 -26.01 10.00 0.80
N PRO A 23 -26.99 10.60 0.11
CA PRO A 23 -27.04 10.60 -1.35
C PRO A 23 -25.78 11.25 -1.94
N GLY A 24 -24.97 10.45 -2.65
CA GLY A 24 -23.78 10.90 -3.38
C GLY A 24 -22.43 10.57 -2.76
N VAL A 25 -22.38 9.91 -1.60
CA VAL A 25 -21.11 9.51 -0.97
C VAL A 25 -20.71 8.11 -1.45
N ASN A 26 -19.79 8.06 -2.43
CA ASN A 26 -19.08 6.82 -2.80
C ASN A 26 -17.79 6.70 -1.97
N PRO A 27 -17.77 5.96 -0.85
CA PRO A 27 -16.56 5.78 -0.02
C PRO A 27 -15.35 5.27 -0.80
N GLY A 28 -15.57 4.56 -1.92
CA GLY A 28 -14.49 4.10 -2.79
C GLY A 28 -13.65 5.21 -3.43
N GLN A 29 -14.17 6.43 -3.58
CA GLN A 29 -13.43 7.53 -4.23
C GLN A 29 -12.26 8.04 -3.38
N TYR A 30 -12.35 7.92 -2.05
CA TYR A 30 -11.29 8.37 -1.13
C TYR A 30 -10.10 7.40 -1.08
N GLU A 31 -10.34 6.10 -1.30
CA GLU A 31 -9.30 5.06 -1.27
C GLU A 31 -8.69 4.79 -2.66
N GLN A 32 -9.40 5.12 -3.75
CA GLN A 32 -8.95 4.86 -5.12
C GLN A 32 -7.61 5.54 -5.48
N GLY A 33 -7.37 6.76 -4.99
CA GLY A 33 -6.14 7.50 -5.28
C GLY A 33 -4.93 7.02 -4.47
N LYS A 34 -5.12 6.79 -3.17
CA LYS A 34 -4.05 6.40 -2.25
C LYS A 34 -3.60 4.96 -2.51
N HIS A 35 -4.53 4.05 -2.76
CA HIS A 35 -4.22 2.63 -2.89
C HIS A 35 -3.41 2.32 -4.16
N ALA A 36 -3.76 2.93 -5.30
CA ALA A 36 -3.00 2.77 -6.54
C ALA A 36 -1.59 3.39 -6.45
N PHE A 37 -1.48 4.55 -5.82
CA PHE A 37 -0.18 5.19 -5.56
C PHE A 37 0.69 4.35 -4.63
N MET A 38 0.10 3.70 -3.62
CA MET A 38 0.84 2.88 -2.66
C MET A 38 1.36 1.57 -3.24
N ILE A 39 0.57 0.91 -4.10
CA ILE A 39 0.92 -0.38 -4.71
C ILE A 39 2.05 -0.26 -5.74
N PHE A 40 2.22 0.89 -6.40
CA PHE A 40 3.28 1.09 -7.41
C PHE A 40 4.34 2.12 -7.00
N GLY A 41 3.96 3.15 -6.27
CA GLY A 41 4.85 4.24 -5.85
C GLY A 41 5.84 3.81 -4.77
N LEU A 42 5.41 3.07 -3.75
CA LEU A 42 6.32 2.62 -2.69
C LEU A 42 7.30 1.52 -3.15
N PRO A 43 6.92 0.54 -3.96
CA PRO A 43 7.90 -0.38 -4.56
C PRO A 43 8.94 0.34 -5.43
N ALA A 44 8.53 1.39 -6.15
CA ALA A 44 9.45 2.24 -6.91
C ALA A 44 10.41 3.02 -5.99
N ALA A 45 9.91 3.56 -4.87
CA ALA A 45 10.75 4.20 -3.85
C ALA A 45 11.74 3.19 -3.22
N GLY A 46 11.29 1.96 -2.95
CA GLY A 46 12.16 0.88 -2.51
C GLY A 46 13.28 0.55 -3.51
N ALA A 47 12.97 0.51 -4.80
CA ALA A 47 14.00 0.34 -5.83
C ALA A 47 15.02 1.49 -5.84
N ALA A 48 14.56 2.73 -5.66
CA ALA A 48 15.43 3.89 -5.52
C ALA A 48 16.32 3.82 -4.26
N MET A 49 15.78 3.34 -3.14
CA MET A 49 16.54 3.12 -1.91
C MET A 49 17.63 2.05 -2.08
N ILE A 50 17.34 0.94 -2.75
CA ILE A 50 18.35 -0.08 -3.09
C ILE A 50 19.42 0.52 -4.01
N MET A 51 19.03 1.40 -4.94
CA MET A 51 19.96 2.07 -5.82
C MET A 51 20.82 3.11 -5.09
N ALA A 52 20.30 3.77 -4.07
CA ALA A 52 21.04 4.72 -3.23
C ALA A 52 21.95 4.04 -2.18
N ALA A 53 21.71 2.76 -1.85
CA ALA A 53 22.49 2.04 -0.84
C ALA A 53 23.96 1.81 -1.26
N PRO A 54 24.92 1.83 -0.31
CA PRO A 54 26.33 1.51 -0.58
C PRO A 54 26.49 0.12 -1.19
N LYS A 55 27.41 -0.05 -2.15
CA LYS A 55 27.58 -1.31 -2.91
C LYS A 55 27.80 -2.54 -2.01
N ASP A 56 28.52 -2.38 -0.90
CA ASP A 56 28.80 -3.46 0.05
C ASP A 56 27.58 -3.90 0.86
N GLN A 57 26.62 -2.99 1.08
CA GLN A 57 25.41 -3.26 1.86
C GLN A 57 24.18 -3.52 0.98
N ARG A 58 24.30 -3.31 -0.34
CA ARG A 58 23.19 -3.42 -1.29
C ARG A 58 22.53 -4.80 -1.30
N LYS A 59 23.30 -5.88 -1.11
CA LYS A 59 22.74 -7.24 -0.98
C LYS A 59 21.80 -7.37 0.22
N TYR A 60 22.22 -6.89 1.38
CA TYR A 60 21.41 -6.91 2.60
C TYR A 60 20.21 -5.95 2.51
N ALA A 61 20.40 -4.74 1.99
CA ALA A 61 19.31 -3.79 1.79
C ALA A 61 18.27 -4.31 0.79
N SER A 62 18.72 -4.98 -0.29
CA SER A 62 17.82 -5.50 -1.33
C SER A 62 16.89 -6.58 -0.83
N SER A 63 17.34 -7.49 0.04
CA SER A 63 16.46 -8.56 0.55
C SER A 63 15.34 -8.02 1.43
N ILE A 64 15.64 -7.05 2.30
CA ILE A 64 14.66 -6.42 3.20
C ILE A 64 13.67 -5.58 2.40
N ILE A 65 14.16 -4.71 1.52
CA ILE A 65 13.32 -3.79 0.75
C ILE A 65 12.46 -4.54 -0.27
N ILE A 66 12.97 -5.57 -0.93
CA ILE A 66 12.18 -6.38 -1.88
C ILE A 66 11.07 -7.13 -1.15
N SER A 67 11.34 -7.71 0.03
CA SER A 67 10.31 -8.38 0.82
C SER A 67 9.22 -7.40 1.26
N ALA A 68 9.60 -6.22 1.76
CA ALA A 68 8.64 -5.19 2.18
C ALA A 68 7.82 -4.64 1.00
N ALA A 69 8.46 -4.37 -0.14
CA ALA A 69 7.81 -3.92 -1.36
C ALA A 69 6.83 -4.98 -1.92
N PHE A 70 7.20 -6.25 -1.84
CA PHE A 70 6.34 -7.36 -2.26
C PHE A 70 5.10 -7.49 -1.38
N THR A 71 5.26 -7.33 -0.05
CA THR A 71 4.12 -7.26 0.87
C THR A 71 3.20 -6.09 0.54
N SER A 72 3.73 -4.87 0.34
CA SER A 72 2.91 -3.71 -0.03
C SER A 72 2.20 -3.88 -1.38
N PHE A 73 2.82 -4.59 -2.32
CA PHE A 73 2.23 -4.87 -3.63
C PHE A 73 1.07 -5.86 -3.56
N LEU A 74 1.20 -6.92 -2.75
CA LEU A 74 0.18 -7.98 -2.63
C LEU A 74 -0.99 -7.60 -1.74
N THR A 75 -0.73 -6.89 -0.64
CA THR A 75 -1.74 -6.64 0.40
C THR A 75 -2.19 -5.19 0.46
N GLY A 76 -1.48 -4.27 -0.19
CA GLY A 76 -1.69 -2.82 -0.06
C GLY A 76 -1.21 -2.23 1.27
N ILE A 77 -0.60 -3.04 2.15
CA ILE A 77 -0.09 -2.58 3.46
C ILE A 77 1.31 -1.99 3.28
N THR A 78 1.44 -0.68 3.51
CA THR A 78 2.69 0.08 3.31
C THR A 78 3.55 0.23 4.56
N GLU A 79 3.04 -0.18 5.72
CA GLU A 79 3.78 -0.12 6.99
C GLU A 79 5.18 -0.75 6.90
N PRO A 80 5.38 -1.96 6.32
CA PRO A 80 6.68 -2.63 6.33
C PRO A 80 7.78 -1.84 5.62
N ILE A 81 7.43 -1.09 4.57
CA ILE A 81 8.38 -0.31 3.79
C ILE A 81 8.58 1.09 4.39
N GLU A 82 7.53 1.71 4.95
CA GLU A 82 7.61 2.99 5.66
C GLU A 82 8.53 2.90 6.89
N PHE A 83 8.47 1.80 7.63
CA PHE A 83 9.36 1.56 8.78
C PHE A 83 10.85 1.56 8.43
N THR A 84 11.22 1.28 7.18
CA THR A 84 12.63 1.26 6.75
C THR A 84 13.26 2.64 6.67
N PHE A 85 12.45 3.70 6.51
CA PHE A 85 12.94 5.07 6.37
C PHE A 85 12.30 6.08 7.34
N LEU A 86 11.19 5.75 7.99
CA LEU A 86 10.52 6.63 8.96
C LEU A 86 11.46 7.08 10.08
N PHE A 87 12.33 6.18 10.56
CA PHE A 87 13.34 6.52 11.57
C PHE A 87 14.64 7.11 10.99
N LEU A 88 14.87 6.94 9.69
CA LEU A 88 16.10 7.34 9.04
C LEU A 88 16.01 8.74 8.43
N ALA A 89 14.85 9.08 7.88
CA ALA A 89 14.56 10.32 7.16
C ALA A 89 13.13 10.80 7.47
N PRO A 90 12.89 11.36 8.66
CA PRO A 90 11.55 11.80 9.08
C PRO A 90 10.95 12.90 8.19
N TYR A 91 11.79 13.69 7.52
CA TYR A 91 11.34 14.71 6.55
C TYR A 91 10.70 14.13 5.28
N LEU A 92 10.99 12.86 4.94
CA LEU A 92 10.50 12.22 3.71
C LEU A 92 9.12 11.56 3.91
N PHE A 93 8.65 11.47 5.16
CA PHE A 93 7.39 10.81 5.53
C PHE A 93 6.20 11.80 5.62
N TRP A 94 6.44 13.11 5.59
CA TRP A 94 5.41 14.13 5.77
C TRP A 94 4.65 14.45 4.48
#